data_AF-A0A7W1P9N1-F1
#
_entry.id   AF-A0A7W1P9N1-F1
#
_cell.length_a   1.000
_cell.length_b   1.000
_cell.length_c   1.000
_cell.angle_alpha   90.00
_cell.angle_beta   90.00
_cell.angle_gamma   90.00
#
_symmetry.space_group_name_H-M   'P 1'
#
loop_
_entity.id
_entity.type
_entity.pdbx_description
1 polymer ?
#
loop_
_entity_poly.entity_id
_entity_poly.type
_entity_poly.pdbx_seq_one_letter_code
_entity_poly.pdbx_strand_id
1 'polypeptide(L)'
;MLYIADEAFFAGTAVEITPIRSVDKIAIGAGRRGPITEAVQTAYFDIINGRTPDRHGWLTYVYPGEPRTAAAAGSPVATAAGR
;
A
#
# COMPACT_ATOMS: atom_id res chain seq x y z
N MET A 1 2.66 -16.12 -16.94
CA MET A 1 3.79 -15.87 -17.85
C MET A 1 4.40 -14.53 -17.47
N LEU A 2 5.58 -14.52 -16.81
CA LEU A 2 6.21 -13.28 -16.33
C LEU A 2 7.03 -12.57 -17.42
N TYR A 3 7.69 -13.31 -18.29
CA TYR A 3 8.62 -12.76 -19.30
C TYR A 3 7.97 -11.89 -20.39
N ILE A 4 6.64 -11.92 -20.48
CA ILE A 4 5.86 -11.13 -21.45
C ILE A 4 5.11 -9.98 -20.79
N ALA A 5 5.33 -9.73 -19.49
CA ALA A 5 4.69 -8.64 -18.79
C ALA A 5 5.34 -7.29 -19.14
N ASP A 6 4.52 -6.25 -19.27
CA ASP A 6 5.01 -4.87 -19.41
C ASP A 6 5.60 -4.33 -18.10
N GLU A 7 5.04 -4.77 -16.97
CA GLU A 7 5.47 -4.38 -15.63
C GLU A 7 5.29 -5.54 -14.64
N ALA A 8 6.15 -5.60 -13.63
CA ALA A 8 6.01 -6.50 -12.49
C ALA A 8 6.59 -5.84 -11.23
N PHE A 9 6.06 -6.16 -10.06
CA PHE A 9 6.52 -5.65 -8.77
C PHE A 9 6.30 -6.68 -7.66
N PHE A 10 7.08 -6.57 -6.58
CA PHE A 10 6.82 -7.27 -5.33
C PHE A 10 5.86 -6.46 -4.46
N ALA A 11 5.07 -7.17 -3.66
CA ALA A 11 4.18 -6.63 -2.63
C ALA A 11 4.45 -7.33 -1.30
N GLY A 12 4.69 -6.57 -0.22
CA GLY A 12 4.82 -7.14 1.13
C GLY A 12 5.21 -6.10 2.17
N THR A 13 5.00 -6.36 3.46
CA THR A 13 5.22 -5.36 4.53
C THR A 13 6.65 -4.78 4.53
N ALA A 14 7.67 -5.60 4.27
CA ALA A 14 9.07 -5.15 4.29
C ALA A 14 9.57 -4.59 2.95
N VAL A 15 8.97 -5.02 1.84
CA VAL A 15 9.38 -4.66 0.47
C VAL A 15 8.42 -3.66 -0.18
N GLU A 16 7.32 -3.37 0.50
CA GLU A 16 6.23 -2.50 0.09
C GLU A 16 5.82 -2.78 -1.35
N ILE A 17 5.74 -1.77 -2.21
CA ILE A 17 5.60 -1.93 -3.66
C ILE A 17 6.98 -1.70 -4.28
N THR A 18 7.68 -2.76 -4.68
CA THR A 18 9.04 -2.69 -5.25
C THR A 18 9.06 -3.16 -6.72
N PRO A 19 9.47 -2.32 -7.68
CA PRO A 19 9.49 -2.69 -9.10
C PRO A 19 10.52 -3.79 -9.41
N ILE A 20 10.16 -4.71 -10.30
CA ILE A 20 11.03 -5.78 -10.81
C ILE A 20 11.53 -5.37 -12.20
N ARG A 21 12.85 -5.24 -12.35
CA ARG A 21 13.48 -4.90 -13.64
C ARG A 21 13.71 -6.10 -14.57
N SER A 22 13.85 -7.29 -14.00
CA SER A 22 14.17 -8.52 -14.74
C SER A 22 13.86 -9.76 -13.90
N VAL A 23 13.49 -10.86 -14.57
CA VAL A 23 13.36 -12.20 -13.99
C VAL A 23 14.27 -13.13 -14.78
N ASP A 24 15.11 -13.91 -14.09
CA ASP A 24 16.06 -14.83 -14.73
C ASP A 24 16.93 -14.18 -15.82
N LYS A 25 17.36 -12.94 -15.57
CA LYS A 25 18.13 -12.09 -16.49
C LYS A 25 17.37 -11.65 -17.75
N ILE A 26 16.09 -11.99 -17.87
CA ILE A 26 15.19 -11.49 -18.92
C ILE A 26 14.54 -10.20 -18.41
N ALA A 27 14.69 -9.10 -19.16
CA ALA A 27 14.10 -7.82 -18.81
C ALA A 27 12.56 -7.92 -18.82
N ILE A 28 11.91 -7.28 -17.84
CA ILE A 28 10.45 -7.11 -17.82
C ILE A 28 10.13 -5.75 -18.42
N GLY A 29 9.28 -5.72 -19.45
CA GLY A 29 8.96 -4.52 -20.23
C GLY A 29 10.20 -3.68 -20.57
N ALA A 30 10.21 -2.42 -20.09
CA ALA A 30 11.29 -1.47 -20.33
C ALA A 30 12.51 -1.64 -19.38
N GLY A 31 12.53 -2.64 -18.50
CA GLY A 31 13.63 -2.88 -17.55
C GLY A 31 13.80 -1.81 -16.46
N ARG A 32 12.75 -1.00 -16.23
CA ARG A 32 12.67 0.07 -15.22
C ARG A 32 11.26 0.16 -14.66
N ARG A 33 11.05 0.93 -13.59
CA ARG A 33 9.71 1.22 -13.05
C ARG A 33 8.83 1.82 -14.16
N GLY A 34 7.69 1.18 -14.42
CA GLY A 34 6.69 1.69 -15.35
C GLY A 34 5.62 2.54 -14.65
N PRO A 35 4.75 3.21 -15.44
CA PRO A 35 3.74 4.13 -14.91
C PRO A 35 2.71 3.46 -14.01
N ILE A 36 2.34 2.18 -14.24
CA ILE A 36 1.34 1.50 -13.41
C ILE A 36 1.92 1.19 -12.03
N THR A 37 3.14 0.67 -11.98
CA THR A 37 3.86 0.37 -10.74
C THR A 37 4.09 1.65 -9.95
N GLU A 38 4.43 2.76 -10.61
CA GLU A 38 4.57 4.08 -9.97
C GLU A 38 3.26 4.58 -9.38
N ALA A 39 2.14 4.47 -10.11
CA ALA A 39 0.83 4.87 -9.61
C ALA A 39 0.42 4.05 -8.37
N VAL A 40 0.63 2.73 -8.40
CA VAL A 40 0.33 1.84 -7.26
C VAL A 40 1.25 2.14 -6.08
N GLN A 41 2.55 2.32 -6.32
CA GLN A 41 3.53 2.66 -5.29
C GLN A 41 3.16 3.99 -4.61
N THR A 42 2.82 5.00 -5.38
CA THR A 42 2.42 6.33 -4.88
C THR A 42 1.16 6.22 -4.03
N ALA A 43 0.10 5.57 -4.54
CA ALA A 43 -1.15 5.41 -3.80
C ALA A 43 -0.96 4.65 -2.48
N TYR A 44 -0.10 3.61 -2.47
CA TYR A 44 0.25 2.88 -1.25
C TYR A 44 0.91 3.82 -0.22
N PHE A 45 1.96 4.54 -0.61
CA PHE A 45 2.69 5.43 0.29
C PHE A 45 1.85 6.61 0.77
N ASP A 46 0.95 7.14 -0.06
CA ASP A 46 0.06 8.22 0.34
C ASP A 46 -0.90 7.78 1.44
N ILE A 47 -1.38 6.54 1.40
CA ILE A 47 -2.26 5.99 2.43
C ILE A 47 -1.46 5.69 3.71
N ILE A 48 -0.37 4.92 3.63
CA ILE A 48 0.34 4.49 4.84
C ILE A 48 1.05 5.62 5.59
N ASN A 49 1.39 6.72 4.89
CA ASN A 49 1.93 7.93 5.52
C ASN A 49 0.84 8.96 5.89
N GLY A 50 -0.44 8.63 5.73
CA GLY A 50 -1.55 9.53 6.07
C GLY A 50 -1.64 10.80 5.22
N ARG A 51 -1.05 10.82 4.01
CA ARG A 51 -1.13 11.96 3.07
C ARG A 51 -2.48 12.02 2.36
N THR A 52 -3.17 10.89 2.27
CA THR A 52 -4.53 10.77 1.74
C THR A 52 -5.45 10.22 2.82
N PRO A 53 -6.74 10.64 2.88
CA PRO A 53 -7.70 10.09 3.82
C PRO A 53 -7.81 8.56 3.70
N ASP A 54 -7.68 7.88 4.84
CA ASP A 54 -7.89 6.45 4.92
C ASP A 54 -9.40 6.14 4.95
N ARG A 55 -9.98 6.08 3.75
CA ARG A 55 -11.39 5.77 3.54
C ARG A 55 -11.78 4.35 3.97
N HIS A 56 -10.80 3.48 4.24
CA HIS A 56 -11.03 2.06 4.55
C HIS A 56 -10.75 1.70 6.01
N GLY A 57 -10.21 2.64 6.80
CA GLY A 57 -9.86 2.38 8.21
C GLY A 57 -8.75 1.34 8.38
N TRP A 58 -7.78 1.31 7.46
CA TRP A 58 -6.57 0.48 7.54
C TRP A 58 -5.56 0.94 8.60
N LEU A 59 -5.53 2.23 8.95
CA LEU A 59 -4.54 2.80 9.86
C LEU A 59 -5.00 2.71 11.32
N THR A 60 -4.11 2.19 12.18
CA THR A 60 -4.28 2.25 13.64
C THR A 60 -3.32 3.29 14.21
N TYR A 61 -3.86 4.41 14.68
CA TYR A 61 -3.07 5.47 15.31
C TYR A 61 -2.74 5.13 16.77
N VAL A 62 -1.47 5.26 17.14
CA VAL A 62 -0.97 4.91 18.48
C VAL A 62 -0.91 6.09 19.45
N TYR A 63 -0.99 7.32 18.95
CA TYR A 63 -0.98 8.53 19.77
C TYR A 63 -2.33 9.27 19.68
N PRO A 64 -2.85 9.79 20.80
CA PRO A 64 -4.05 10.61 20.79
C PRO A 64 -3.75 12.01 20.21
N GLY A 65 -4.30 12.34 19.04
CA GLY A 65 -4.27 13.73 18.54
C GLY A 65 -4.20 13.99 17.02
N GLU A 66 -4.12 12.98 16.14
CA GLU A 66 -3.91 13.20 14.69
C GLU A 66 -4.76 12.24 13.81
N PRO A 67 -4.98 12.56 12.52
CA PRO A 67 -6.29 12.84 11.94
C PRO A 67 -7.25 11.64 11.90
N ARG A 68 -8.45 11.84 12.44
CA ARG A 68 -9.64 11.05 12.10
C ARG A 68 -10.40 11.72 10.95
N THR A 69 -10.36 11.11 9.76
CA THR A 69 -11.49 11.09 8.82
C THR A 69 -11.29 9.86 7.93
N ALA A 70 -12.12 8.82 8.04
CA ALA A 70 -13.51 8.85 7.61
C ALA A 70 -14.53 8.54 8.73
N ALA A 71 -15.56 9.37 8.79
CA ALA A 71 -16.83 8.96 9.37
C ALA A 71 -17.47 7.85 8.50
N ALA A 72 -17.92 6.79 9.16
CA ALA A 72 -18.90 5.80 8.73
C ALA A 72 -18.53 4.78 7.63
N ALA A 73 -17.93 3.65 8.04
CA ALA A 73 -18.32 2.32 7.56
C ALA A 73 -17.93 1.27 8.62
N GLY A 74 -18.92 0.57 9.17
CA GLY A 74 -18.87 0.01 10.52
C GLY A 74 -18.01 -1.22 10.77
N SER A 75 -17.52 -1.32 12.01
CA SER A 75 -17.79 -2.45 12.91
C SER A 75 -17.40 -2.06 14.35
N PRO A 76 -18.20 -2.36 15.38
CA PRO A 76 -17.84 -2.03 16.75
C PRO A 76 -16.86 -3.09 17.28
N VAL A 77 -15.58 -2.74 17.42
CA VAL A 77 -14.71 -3.51 18.32
C VAL A 77 -15.08 -3.11 19.75
N ALA A 78 -15.49 -4.12 20.51
CA ALA A 78 -16.14 -4.03 21.80
C ALA A 78 -15.36 -3.20 22.85
N THR A 79 -16.13 -2.42 23.60
CA THR A 79 -15.75 -1.86 24.90
C THR A 79 -15.96 -2.91 25.99
N ALA A 80 -15.16 -2.81 27.06
CA ALA A 80 -15.21 -3.48 28.39
C ALA A 80 -14.10 -4.53 28.57
N ALA A 81 -13.34 -4.59 29.68
CA ALA A 81 -13.34 -3.90 30.97
C ALA A 81 -11.89 -4.00 31.51
N GLY A 82 -11.34 -3.00 32.21
CA GLY A 82 -11.72 -2.76 33.58
C GLY A 82 -11.23 -3.89 34.50
N ARG A 83 -9.93 -3.90 34.80
CA ARG A 83 -9.34 -4.30 36.09
C ARG A 83 -7.90 -3.83 36.19
#